data_AF-A0A838QFD6-F1
#
_entry.id   AF-A0A838QFD6-F1
#
_cell.length_a   1.000
_cell.length_b   1.000
_cell.length_c   1.000
_cell.angle_alpha   90.00
_cell.angle_beta   90.00
_cell.angle_gamma   90.00
#
_symmetry.space_group_name_H-M   'P 1'
#
loop_
_entity.id
_entity.type
_entity.pdbx_description
1 polymer ?
#
loop_
_entity_poly.entity_id
_entity_poly.type
_entity_poly.pdbx_seq_one_letter_code
_entity_poly.pdbx_strand_id
1 'polypeptide(L)'
;MFGCFRSIGCLVLLIALAVLGWFNRDQLRGVYSRISGDSTAAETTIVRDGGWQPLSNASAERGRRAVESLSRPTGPSFANLTPSEAASYIFLAATKTLPESAEDISATVIDEKLYVRANVALADFGGGKALGP
;
A
#
# COMPACT_ATOMS: atom_id res chain seq x y z
N MET A 1 49.38 -28.66 4.79
CA MET A 1 48.06 -29.17 4.35
C MET A 1 47.02 -28.91 5.45
N PHE A 2 46.62 -27.65 5.68
CA PHE A 2 45.63 -27.26 6.70
C PHE A 2 44.45 -26.43 6.13
N GLY A 3 44.29 -26.43 4.80
CA GLY A 3 43.26 -25.63 4.12
C GLY A 3 41.82 -26.16 4.25
N CYS A 4 41.64 -27.47 4.48
CA CYS A 4 40.31 -28.08 4.53
C CYS A 4 39.53 -27.73 5.81
N PHE A 5 40.18 -27.59 6.97
CA PHE A 5 39.47 -27.20 8.20
C PHE A 5 38.99 -25.75 8.17
N ARG A 6 39.76 -24.84 7.54
CA ARG A 6 39.35 -23.45 7.33
C ARG A 6 38.18 -23.34 6.35
N SER A 7 38.17 -24.19 5.33
CA SER A 7 37.07 -24.32 4.37
C SER A 7 35.77 -24.82 5.05
N ILE A 8 35.86 -25.81 5.93
CA ILE A 8 34.69 -26.35 6.64
C ILE A 8 34.10 -25.31 7.59
N GLY A 9 34.94 -24.57 8.34
CA GLY A 9 34.47 -23.48 9.19
C GLY A 9 33.78 -22.37 8.41
N CYS A 10 34.32 -21.99 7.25
CA CYS A 10 33.71 -21.01 6.36
C CYS A 10 32.35 -21.50 5.83
N LEU A 11 32.27 -22.77 5.43
CA LEU A 11 31.04 -23.35 4.89
C LEU A 11 29.92 -23.43 5.93
N VAL A 12 30.25 -23.81 7.17
CA VAL A 12 29.28 -23.81 8.29
C VAL A 12 28.80 -22.39 8.59
N LEU A 13 29.69 -21.39 8.56
CA LEU A 13 29.32 -20.01 8.81
C LEU A 13 28.40 -19.45 7.72
N LEU A 14 28.66 -19.77 6.44
CA LEU A 14 27.77 -19.38 5.34
C LEU A 14 26.38 -20.03 5.46
N ILE A 15 26.32 -21.32 5.83
CA ILE A 15 25.05 -22.01 6.06
C ILE A 15 24.29 -21.38 7.23
N ALA A 16 24.97 -21.09 8.34
CA ALA A 16 24.35 -20.45 9.50
C ALA A 16 23.78 -19.07 9.15
N LEU A 17 24.53 -18.26 8.38
CA LEU A 17 24.05 -16.97 7.89
C LEU A 17 22.87 -17.11 6.92
N ALA A 18 22.88 -18.13 6.05
CA ALA A 18 21.77 -18.39 5.14
C ALA A 18 20.49 -18.80 5.89
N VAL A 19 20.61 -19.65 6.92
CA VAL A 19 19.47 -20.06 7.76
C VAL A 19 18.92 -18.89 8.58
N LEU A 20 19.81 -18.11 9.21
CA LEU A 20 19.41 -16.91 9.95
C LEU A 20 18.76 -15.87 9.03
N GLY A 21 19.30 -15.72 7.83
CA GLY A 21 18.75 -14.85 6.78
C GLY A 21 17.39 -15.32 6.27
N TRP A 22 17.18 -16.63 6.15
CA TRP A 22 15.90 -17.23 5.77
C TRP A 22 14.83 -17.03 6.84
N PHE A 23 15.18 -17.20 8.12
CA PHE A 23 14.23 -17.06 9.21
C PHE A 23 13.87 -15.60 9.49
N ASN A 24 14.85 -14.70 9.37
CA ASN A 24 14.64 -13.26 9.53
C ASN A 24 14.35 -12.57 8.18
N ARG A 25 13.99 -13.33 7.14
CA ARG A 25 13.81 -12.85 5.76
C ARG A 25 12.87 -11.65 5.67
N ASP A 26 11.80 -11.66 6.47
CA ASP A 26 10.80 -10.58 6.48
C ASP A 26 11.31 -9.30 7.14
N GLN A 27 12.13 -9.39 8.20
CA GLN A 27 12.76 -8.22 8.83
C GLN A 27 13.94 -7.70 8.02
N LEU A 28 14.72 -8.60 7.40
CA LEU A 28 15.86 -8.27 6.54
C LEU A 28 15.44 -7.56 5.26
N ARG A 29 14.26 -7.86 4.70
CA ARG A 29 13.71 -7.11 3.54
C ARG A 29 13.59 -5.62 3.79
N GLY A 30 13.21 -5.20 5.01
CA GLY A 30 13.06 -3.78 5.37
C GLY A 30 14.39 -3.04 5.57
N VAL A 31 15.46 -3.75 5.93
CA VAL A 31 16.81 -3.18 6.04
C VAL A 31 17.52 -3.21 4.67
N TYR A 32 17.33 -4.28 3.92
CA TYR A 32 17.88 -4.46 2.58
C TYR A 32 17.31 -3.44 1.58
N SER A 33 16.03 -3.06 1.68
CA SER A 33 15.43 -2.01 0.86
C SER A 33 15.96 -0.60 1.16
N ARG A 34 16.43 -0.35 2.39
CA ARG A 34 17.07 0.93 2.76
C ARG A 34 18.52 1.03 2.28
N ILE A 35 19.22 -0.09 2.20
CA ILE A 35 20.65 -0.14 1.86
C ILE A 35 20.86 -0.33 0.35
N SER A 36 20.00 -1.11 -0.32
CA SER A 36 20.23 -1.48 -1.72
C SER A 36 19.98 -0.33 -2.68
N GLY A 37 19.38 0.80 -2.25
CA GLY A 37 19.17 1.96 -3.13
C GLY A 37 18.48 1.58 -4.45
N ASP A 38 17.79 0.44 -4.48
CA ASP A 38 17.23 -0.14 -5.67
C ASP A 38 16.00 0.69 -6.00
N SER A 39 16.25 1.74 -6.77
CA SER A 39 15.33 2.30 -7.75
C SER A 39 15.10 1.28 -8.88
N THR A 40 14.90 0.00 -8.52
CA THR A 40 14.18 -0.91 -9.39
C THR A 40 12.79 -0.31 -9.45
N ALA A 41 12.52 0.40 -10.54
CA ALA A 41 11.19 0.83 -10.94
C ALA A 41 10.24 -0.26 -10.49
N ALA A 42 9.42 0.04 -9.49
CA ALA A 42 8.54 -0.92 -8.86
C ALA A 42 7.71 -1.51 -10.00
N GLU A 43 8.09 -2.72 -10.42
CA GLU A 43 7.35 -3.49 -11.38
C GLU A 43 5.95 -3.51 -10.83
N THR A 44 5.05 -2.91 -11.59
CA THR A 44 3.70 -2.59 -11.16
C THR A 44 3.01 -3.91 -10.87
N THR A 45 3.12 -4.36 -9.63
CA THR A 45 2.20 -5.34 -9.07
C THR A 45 0.94 -4.54 -8.84
N ILE A 46 0.24 -4.24 -9.94
CA ILE A 46 -1.20 -4.05 -9.91
C ILE A 46 -1.67 -5.28 -9.17
N VAL A 47 -2.13 -5.09 -7.93
CA VAL A 47 -2.79 -6.14 -7.17
C VAL A 47 -3.97 -6.55 -8.04
N ARG A 48 -3.77 -7.60 -8.84
CA ARG A 48 -4.76 -8.22 -9.72
C ARG A 48 -5.80 -9.01 -8.94
N ASP A 49 -5.77 -8.93 -7.61
CA ASP A 49 -6.99 -9.13 -6.82
C ASP A 49 -7.77 -7.82 -6.84
N GLY A 50 -8.46 -7.60 -7.97
CA GLY A 50 -9.38 -6.49 -8.26
C GLY A 50 -10.63 -6.54 -7.38
N GLY A 51 -10.42 -6.55 -6.07
CA GLY A 51 -11.45 -6.49 -5.06
C GLY A 51 -11.79 -5.06 -4.71
N TRP A 52 -13.03 -4.87 -4.27
CA TRP A 52 -13.43 -3.65 -3.57
C TRP A 52 -12.80 -3.64 -2.18
N GLN A 53 -12.02 -2.60 -1.88
CA GLN A 53 -11.36 -2.44 -0.60
C GLN A 53 -12.09 -1.40 0.25
N PRO A 54 -12.40 -1.67 1.52
CA PRO A 54 -13.11 -0.74 2.37
C PRO A 54 -12.27 0.51 2.66
N LEU A 55 -12.94 1.65 2.79
CA LEU A 55 -12.30 2.87 3.28
C LEU A 55 -12.17 2.81 4.81
N SER A 56 -11.06 3.33 5.34
CA SER A 56 -10.84 3.39 6.79
C SER A 56 -9.94 4.56 7.17
N ASN A 57 -10.09 5.03 8.41
CA ASN A 57 -9.20 6.06 8.97
C ASN A 57 -7.73 5.62 8.98
N ALA A 58 -7.47 4.33 9.21
CA ALA A 58 -6.11 3.78 9.16
C ALA A 58 -5.52 3.88 7.75
N SER A 59 -6.30 3.58 6.70
CA SER A 59 -5.90 3.74 5.31
C SER A 59 -5.73 5.21 4.92
N ALA A 60 -6.58 6.11 5.41
CA ALA A 60 -6.44 7.55 5.19
C ALA A 60 -5.11 8.09 5.72
N GLU A 61 -4.74 7.65 6.92
CA GLU A 61 -3.51 8.06 7.58
C GLU A 61 -2.27 7.51 6.88
N ARG A 62 -2.30 6.27 6.38
CA ARG A 62 -1.21 5.71 5.57
C ARG A 62 -1.06 6.46 4.24
N GLY A 63 -2.18 6.72 3.56
CA GLY A 63 -2.20 7.51 2.33
C GLY A 63 -1.62 8.92 2.53
N ARG A 64 -2.02 9.58 3.62
CA ARG A 64 -1.50 10.90 4.00
C ARG A 64 0.02 10.89 4.16
N ARG A 65 0.57 9.97 4.95
CA ARG A 65 2.02 9.88 5.18
C ARG A 65 2.80 9.60 3.89
N ALA A 66 2.25 8.76 3.02
CA ALA A 66 2.84 8.47 1.72
C ALA A 66 2.88 9.72 0.83
N VAL A 67 1.80 10.50 0.78
CA VAL A 67 1.78 11.79 0.06
C VAL A 67 2.73 12.82 0.70
N GLU A 68 2.73 12.94 2.04
CA GLU A 68 3.66 13.81 2.78
C GLU A 68 5.13 13.41 2.58
N SER A 69 5.43 12.16 2.22
CA SER A 69 6.81 11.75 1.93
C SER A 69 7.35 12.40 0.66
N LEU A 70 6.47 12.73 -0.30
CA LEU A 70 6.81 13.34 -1.59
C LEU A 70 7.22 14.80 -1.47
N SER A 71 6.76 15.51 -0.43
CA SER A 71 7.10 16.92 -0.21
C SER A 71 8.47 17.13 0.42
N ARG A 72 9.14 16.05 0.85
CA ARG A 72 10.45 16.13 1.50
C ARG A 72 11.53 16.40 0.45
N PRO A 73 12.51 17.30 0.72
CA PRO A 73 13.61 17.58 -0.21
C PRO A 73 14.43 16.35 -0.62
N THR A 74 14.51 15.36 0.26
CA THR A 74 15.18 14.06 0.03
C THR A 74 14.17 12.91 -0.08
N GLY A 75 12.91 13.23 -0.36
CA GLY A 75 11.82 12.27 -0.48
C GLY A 75 11.84 11.49 -1.80
N PRO A 76 11.07 10.40 -1.90
CA PRO A 76 10.89 9.69 -3.15
C PRO A 76 10.15 10.57 -4.18
N SER A 77 10.38 10.33 -5.47
CA SER A 77 9.68 11.02 -6.56
C SER A 77 8.25 10.53 -6.80
N PHE A 78 7.90 9.36 -6.27
CA PHE A 78 6.57 8.76 -6.35
C PHE A 78 6.25 7.96 -5.09
N ALA A 79 4.95 7.79 -4.82
CA ALA A 79 4.45 6.95 -3.73
C ALA A 79 3.35 6.04 -4.29
N ASN A 80 3.47 4.74 -3.98
CA ASN A 80 2.46 3.76 -4.38
C ASN A 80 1.38 3.67 -3.30
N LEU A 81 0.13 3.81 -3.71
CA LEU A 81 -1.03 3.73 -2.84
C LEU A 81 -1.95 2.60 -3.29
N THR A 82 -2.53 1.89 -2.33
CA THR A 82 -3.65 1.00 -2.61
C THR A 82 -4.93 1.80 -2.92
N PRO A 83 -5.94 1.20 -3.59
CA PRO A 83 -7.22 1.86 -3.83
C PRO A 83 -7.87 2.39 -2.55
N SER A 84 -7.82 1.62 -1.45
CA SER A 84 -8.35 2.06 -0.16
C SER A 84 -7.58 3.23 0.44
N GLU A 85 -6.25 3.27 0.34
CA GLU A 85 -5.44 4.36 0.88
C GLU A 85 -5.63 5.66 0.10
N ALA A 86 -5.64 5.60 -1.24
CA ALA A 86 -5.90 6.76 -2.08
C ALA A 86 -7.30 7.32 -1.82
N ALA A 87 -8.34 6.47 -1.88
CA ALA A 87 -9.72 6.92 -1.65
C ALA A 87 -9.94 7.39 -0.21
N SER A 88 -9.42 6.68 0.80
CA SER A 88 -9.59 7.10 2.19
C SER A 88 -8.90 8.44 2.46
N TYR A 89 -7.71 8.67 1.92
CA TYR A 89 -7.02 9.95 2.07
C TYR A 89 -7.80 11.09 1.41
N ILE A 90 -8.26 10.91 0.17
CA ILE A 90 -9.01 11.93 -0.56
C ILE A 90 -10.33 12.23 0.16
N PHE A 91 -11.16 11.22 0.41
CA PHE A 91 -12.55 11.42 0.83
C PHE A 91 -12.73 11.61 2.34
N LEU A 92 -11.87 11.02 3.18
CA LEU A 92 -12.01 11.15 4.65
C LEU A 92 -11.11 12.24 5.23
N ALA A 93 -9.88 12.38 4.72
CA ALA A 93 -8.90 13.30 5.29
C ALA A 93 -8.83 14.64 4.55
N ALA A 94 -8.79 14.62 3.21
CA ALA A 94 -8.51 15.82 2.42
C ALA A 94 -9.77 16.64 2.09
N THR A 95 -10.85 16.02 1.60
CA THR A 95 -12.03 16.73 1.09
C THR A 95 -13.27 16.60 1.98
N LYS A 96 -13.40 15.53 2.78
CA LYS A 96 -14.58 15.25 3.62
C LYS A 96 -15.92 15.33 2.85
N THR A 97 -15.93 14.93 1.59
CA THR A 97 -17.09 15.11 0.69
C THR A 97 -18.08 13.95 0.71
N LEU A 98 -17.95 12.99 1.64
CA LEU A 98 -18.89 11.87 1.72
C LEU A 98 -20.16 12.30 2.46
N PRO A 99 -21.37 11.98 1.94
CA PRO A 99 -22.61 12.17 2.67
C PRO A 99 -22.58 11.45 4.02
N GLU A 100 -23.25 12.01 5.04
CA GLU A 100 -23.31 11.38 6.36
C GLU A 100 -24.00 10.01 6.34
N SER A 101 -24.90 9.78 5.38
CA SER A 101 -25.58 8.49 5.20
C SER A 101 -24.74 7.44 4.46
N ALA A 102 -23.51 7.75 4.08
CA ALA A 102 -22.69 6.85 3.28
C ALA A 102 -22.24 5.61 4.10
N GLU A 103 -22.70 4.44 3.69
CA GLU A 103 -22.37 3.14 4.26
C GLU A 103 -21.62 2.25 3.25
N ASP A 104 -20.94 1.21 3.74
CA ASP A 104 -20.18 0.22 2.94
C ASP A 104 -19.20 0.82 1.91
N ILE A 105 -18.60 1.96 2.28
CA ILE A 105 -17.75 2.73 1.38
C ILE A 105 -16.52 1.92 0.99
N SER A 106 -16.36 1.69 -0.30
CA SER A 106 -15.28 0.87 -0.85
C SER A 106 -14.70 1.49 -2.10
N ALA A 107 -13.42 1.21 -2.35
CA ALA A 107 -12.70 1.66 -3.54
C ALA A 107 -11.99 0.52 -4.24
N THR A 108 -11.85 0.65 -5.57
CA THR A 108 -11.07 -0.25 -6.39
C THR A 108 -10.44 0.52 -7.55
N VAL A 109 -9.42 -0.05 -8.17
CA VAL A 109 -8.82 0.51 -9.39
C VAL A 109 -9.14 -0.45 -10.54
N ILE A 110 -9.81 0.09 -11.56
CA ILE A 110 -10.11 -0.62 -12.79
C ILE A 110 -9.48 0.18 -13.91
N ASP A 111 -8.62 -0.48 -14.69
CA ASP A 111 -7.73 0.13 -15.67
C ASP A 111 -6.87 1.24 -15.05
N GLU A 112 -7.21 2.50 -15.28
CA GLU A 112 -6.48 3.69 -14.81
C GLU A 112 -7.34 4.61 -13.95
N LYS A 113 -8.50 4.13 -13.48
CA LYS A 113 -9.48 4.93 -12.77
C LYS A 113 -9.71 4.39 -11.36
N LEU A 114 -9.71 5.30 -10.39
CA LEU A 114 -10.14 5.02 -9.03
C LEU A 114 -11.67 5.07 -8.98
N TYR A 115 -12.30 3.92 -8.75
CA TYR A 115 -13.73 3.81 -8.55
C TYR A 115 -14.02 3.78 -7.06
N VAL A 116 -15.03 4.54 -6.64
CA VAL A 116 -15.56 4.52 -5.26
C VAL A 116 -17.04 4.23 -5.33
N ARG A 117 -17.50 3.36 -4.44
CA ARG A 117 -18.91 3.06 -4.24
C ARG A 117 -19.27 3.22 -2.76
N ALA A 118 -20.50 3.61 -2.51
CA ALA A 118 -21.12 3.66 -1.20
C ALA A 118 -22.62 3.43 -1.34
N ASN A 119 -23.23 2.88 -0.30
CA ASN A 119 -24.68 2.92 -0.13
C ASN A 119 -25.03 4.27 0.50
N VAL A 120 -26.04 4.96 -0.02
CA VAL A 120 -26.43 6.30 0.43
C VAL A 120 -27.94 6.39 0.54
N ALA A 121 -28.43 7.19 1.48
CA ALA A 121 -29.85 7.48 1.56
C ALA A 121 -30.30 8.25 0.33
N LEU A 122 -31.39 7.81 -0.31
CA LEU A 122 -31.99 8.54 -1.45
C LEU A 122 -32.37 9.98 -1.09
N ALA A 123 -32.66 10.26 0.19
CA ALA A 123 -32.93 11.60 0.69
C ALA A 123 -31.77 12.57 0.39
N ASP A 124 -30.52 12.11 0.45
CA ASP A 124 -29.32 12.92 0.20
C ASP A 124 -29.18 13.30 -1.27
N PHE A 125 -29.90 12.63 -2.17
CA PHE A 125 -29.87 12.83 -3.62
C PHE A 125 -31.18 13.37 -4.20
N GLY A 126 -32.13 13.85 -3.37
CA GLY A 126 -33.40 14.43 -3.85
C GLY A 126 -34.60 13.48 -3.81
N GLY A 127 -34.47 12.33 -3.13
CA GLY A 127 -35.53 11.36 -2.87
C GLY A 127 -35.91 10.52 -4.10
N GLY A 128 -37.03 9.80 -4.02
CA GLY A 128 -37.47 8.89 -5.10
C GLY A 128 -37.72 9.57 -6.46
N LYS A 129 -37.90 10.90 -6.48
CA LYS A 129 -38.03 11.70 -7.71
C LYS A 129 -36.70 11.96 -8.42
N ALA A 130 -35.57 11.70 -7.75
CA ALA A 130 -34.23 11.89 -8.31
C ALA A 130 -33.77 10.77 -9.25
N LEU A 131 -34.47 9.63 -9.23
CA LEU A 131 -34.12 8.45 -10.03
C LEU A 131 -34.64 8.53 -11.48
N GLY A 132 -35.22 9.67 -11.88
CA GLY A 132 -35.91 9.83 -13.16
C GLY A 132 -37.42 9.51 -13.06
N PRO A 133 -38.17 9.66 -14.16
CA PRO A 133 -39.59 9.31 -14.24
C PRO A 133 -39.85 7.81 -14.07
#